data_AF-V4AJI7-F1
#
_entry.id   AF-V4AJI7-F1
#
_cell.length_a   1.000
_cell.length_b   1.000
_cell.length_c   1.000
_cell.angle_alpha   90.00
_cell.angle_beta   90.00
_cell.angle_gamma   90.00
#
_symmetry.space_group_name_H-M   'P 1'
#
loop_
_entity.id
_entity.type
_entity.pdbx_description
1 polymer ?
#
loop_
_entity_poly.entity_id
_entity_poly.type
_entity_poly.pdbx_seq_one_letter_code
_entity_poly.pdbx_strand_id
1 'polypeptide(L)'
;QQLDAYKAWVNSQLRKRPDSTPINDLRTDLRDGQILATLIEIVGNEKLCNISTNPDTREDMIHNIDTVLQFVEKNKIRVHEMTAQDIIDGNLKCIMRLILALAAHYKPSS
;
A
#
# COMPACT_ATOMS: atom_id res chain seq x y z
N GLN A 1 -7.72 -15.69 -10.07
CA GLN A 1 -8.97 -15.38 -9.33
C GLN A 1 -8.74 -14.47 -8.13
N GLN A 2 -7.85 -14.77 -7.17
CA GLN A 2 -7.64 -13.88 -6.01
C GLN A 2 -6.93 -12.56 -6.35
N LEU A 3 -5.93 -12.57 -7.25
CA LEU A 3 -5.17 -11.37 -7.65
C LEU A 3 -6.07 -10.24 -8.19
N ASP A 4 -7.04 -10.58 -9.04
CA ASP A 4 -7.96 -9.60 -9.63
C ASP A 4 -8.86 -8.96 -8.59
N ALA A 5 -9.23 -9.69 -7.53
CA ALA A 5 -9.98 -9.12 -6.42
C ALA A 5 -9.15 -8.09 -5.64
N TYR A 6 -7.87 -8.38 -5.36
CA TYR A 6 -6.97 -7.41 -4.71
C TYR A 6 -6.75 -6.17 -5.57
N LYS A 7 -6.46 -6.33 -6.86
CA LYS A 7 -6.34 -5.22 -7.82
C LYS A 7 -7.61 -4.38 -7.87
N ALA A 8 -8.77 -5.01 -7.99
CA ALA A 8 -10.05 -4.33 -8.05
C ALA A 8 -10.33 -3.55 -6.76
N TRP A 9 -10.02 -4.13 -5.59
CA TRP A 9 -10.19 -3.46 -4.31
C TRP A 9 -9.27 -2.24 -4.18
N VAL A 10 -7.98 -2.36 -4.52
CA VAL A 10 -7.04 -1.23 -4.51
C VAL A 10 -7.51 -0.13 -5.45
N ASN A 11 -7.82 -0.47 -6.71
CA ASN A 11 -8.34 0.50 -7.68
C ASN A 11 -9.65 1.16 -7.23
N SER A 12 -10.52 0.44 -6.53
CA SER A 12 -11.73 1.01 -5.95
C SER A 12 -11.43 2.03 -4.85
N GLN A 13 -10.36 1.85 -4.08
CA GLN A 13 -9.94 2.87 -3.10
C GLN A 13 -9.31 4.05 -3.82
N LEU A 14 -8.37 3.81 -4.74
CA LEU A 14 -7.68 4.87 -5.49
C LEU A 14 -8.67 5.78 -6.24
N ARG A 15 -9.76 5.25 -6.80
CA ARG A 15 -10.82 6.06 -7.43
C ARG A 15 -11.50 7.09 -6.51
N LYS A 16 -11.37 6.96 -5.19
CA LYS A 16 -11.86 7.96 -4.23
C LYS A 16 -10.98 9.22 -4.21
N ARG A 17 -9.76 9.14 -4.74
CA ARG A 17 -8.85 10.27 -4.95
C ARG A 17 -8.80 10.60 -6.44
N PRO A 18 -9.11 11.83 -6.85
CA PRO A 18 -9.13 12.21 -8.27
C PRO A 18 -7.73 12.19 -8.91
N ASP A 19 -6.68 12.37 -8.10
CA ASP A 19 -5.29 12.46 -8.56
C ASP A 19 -4.58 11.09 -8.63
N SER A 20 -5.28 10.00 -8.31
CA SER A 20 -4.68 8.68 -8.19
C SER A 20 -4.77 7.88 -9.49
N THR A 21 -3.64 7.34 -9.91
CA THR A 21 -3.54 6.46 -11.09
C THR A 21 -3.99 5.04 -10.74
N PRO A 22 -4.83 4.39 -11.57
CA PRO A 22 -5.18 2.99 -11.37
C PRO A 22 -3.98 2.08 -11.64
N ILE A 23 -3.86 1.03 -10.83
CA ILE A 23 -2.83 0.01 -10.98
C ILE A 23 -3.25 -1.09 -11.96
N ASN A 24 -2.26 -1.65 -12.65
CA ASN A 24 -2.41 -2.80 -13.54
C ASN A 24 -1.76 -4.05 -12.94
N ASP A 25 -0.58 -3.90 -12.32
CA ASP A 25 0.17 -4.99 -11.72
C ASP A 25 0.64 -4.64 -10.29
N LEU A 26 0.18 -5.44 -9.33
CA LEU A 26 0.49 -5.25 -7.90
C LEU A 26 1.98 -5.35 -7.60
N ARG A 27 2.74 -6.11 -8.38
CA ARG A 27 4.16 -6.36 -8.12
C ARG A 27 5.02 -5.19 -8.54
N THR A 28 4.63 -4.44 -9.57
CA THR A 28 5.42 -3.34 -10.11
C THR A 28 4.91 -2.00 -9.61
N ASP A 29 3.60 -1.79 -9.62
CA ASP A 29 2.99 -0.47 -9.37
C ASP A 29 3.00 -0.10 -7.88
N LEU A 30 3.38 -1.03 -6.99
CA LEU A 30 3.47 -0.77 -5.54
C LEU A 30 4.91 -0.65 -5.04
N ARG A 31 5.92 -0.81 -5.92
CA ARG A 31 7.35 -0.88 -5.54
C ARG A 31 7.90 0.45 -5.08
N ASP A 32 7.36 1.55 -5.58
CA ASP A 32 7.77 2.92 -5.26
C ASP A 32 7.15 3.43 -3.95
N GLY A 33 6.19 2.69 -3.39
CA GLY A 33 5.52 3.01 -2.12
C GLY A 33 4.52 4.16 -2.20
N GLN A 34 4.43 4.91 -3.29
CA GLN A 34 3.51 6.05 -3.42
C GLN A 34 2.06 5.59 -3.41
N ILE A 35 1.74 4.58 -4.22
CA ILE A 35 0.37 4.05 -4.29
C ILE A 35 -0.04 3.41 -2.96
N LEU A 36 0.89 2.75 -2.27
CA LEU A 36 0.64 2.21 -0.93
C LEU A 36 0.35 3.32 0.08
N ALA A 37 1.11 4.42 0.03
CA ALA A 37 0.86 5.59 0.86
C ALA A 37 -0.53 6.17 0.60
N THR A 38 -0.86 6.45 -0.66
CA THR A 38 -2.18 6.96 -1.03
C THR A 38 -3.31 6.02 -0.59
N LEU A 39 -3.12 4.71 -0.73
CA LEU A 39 -4.09 3.72 -0.29
C LEU A 39 -4.37 3.83 1.21
N ILE A 40 -3.33 3.89 2.05
CA ILE A 40 -3.52 3.99 3.51
C ILE A 40 -4.07 5.35 3.93
N GLU A 41 -3.77 6.43 3.19
CA GLU A 41 -4.40 7.72 3.44
C GLU A 41 -5.91 7.69 3.18
N ILE A 42 -6.33 6.98 2.14
CA ILE A 42 -7.75 6.85 1.78
C ILE A 42 -8.49 5.98 2.79
N VAL A 43 -7.94 4.82 3.16
CA VAL A 43 -8.63 3.89 4.06
C VAL A 43 -8.54 4.31 5.53
N GLY A 44 -7.41 4.91 5.93
CA GLY A 44 -7.18 5.42 7.28
C GLY A 44 -7.75 6.82 7.50
N ASN A 45 -8.11 7.54 6.43
CA ASN A 45 -8.55 8.93 6.48
C ASN A 45 -7.56 9.86 7.24
N GLU A 46 -6.27 9.51 7.21
CA GLU A 46 -5.15 10.23 7.83
C GLU A 46 -4.09 10.46 6.75
N LYS A 47 -3.59 11.69 6.62
CA LYS A 47 -2.56 12.02 5.63
C LYS A 47 -1.19 11.53 6.12
N LEU A 48 -0.43 10.89 5.26
CA LEU A 48 0.97 10.57 5.55
C LEU A 48 1.86 11.76 5.25
N CYS A 49 2.69 12.10 6.22
CA CYS A 49 3.79 13.03 6.04
C CYS A 49 5.05 12.25 5.60
N ASN A 50 5.98 12.93 4.94
CA ASN A 50 7.29 12.37 4.54
C ASN A 50 7.24 11.28 3.45
N ILE A 51 6.22 11.30 2.59
CA ILE A 51 6.21 10.47 1.38
C ILE A 51 6.81 11.25 0.22
N SER A 52 7.86 10.73 -0.38
CA SER A 52 8.44 11.20 -1.64
C SER A 52 7.43 10.95 -2.77
N THR A 53 6.93 12.04 -3.37
CA THR A 53 5.91 11.99 -4.45
C THR A 53 6.48 11.66 -5.83
N ASN A 54 7.81 11.64 -5.97
CA ASN A 54 8.49 11.20 -7.18
C ASN A 54 9.80 10.50 -6.77
N PRO A 55 9.71 9.26 -6.24
CA PRO A 55 10.88 8.52 -5.80
C PRO A 55 11.73 8.12 -7.00
N ASP A 56 12.86 8.79 -7.18
CA ASP A 56 13.82 8.48 -8.26
C ASP A 56 14.88 7.47 -7.80
N THR A 57 15.20 7.50 -6.51
CA THR A 57 16.21 6.62 -5.89
C THR A 57 15.58 5.43 -5.19
N ARG A 58 16.34 4.33 -5.08
CA ARG A 58 15.93 3.16 -4.28
C ARG A 58 15.71 3.55 -2.81
N GLU A 59 16.48 4.48 -2.28
CA GLU A 59 16.37 4.95 -0.90
C GLU A 59 15.04 5.66 -0.66
N ASP A 60 14.59 6.50 -1.61
CA ASP A 60 13.25 7.12 -1.55
C ASP A 60 12.13 6.07 -1.54
N MET A 61 12.25 5.04 -2.39
CA MET A 61 11.26 3.95 -2.44
C MET A 61 11.21 3.19 -1.11
N ILE A 62 12.37 2.85 -0.55
CA ILE A 62 12.47 2.21 0.77
C ILE A 62 11.85 3.11 1.83
N HIS A 63 12.17 4.39 1.84
CA HIS A 63 11.65 5.36 2.81
C HIS A 63 10.12 5.47 2.76
N ASN A 64 9.56 5.56 1.55
CA ASN A 64 8.11 5.57 1.35
C ASN A 64 7.45 4.32 1.93
N ILE A 65 7.99 3.15 1.59
CA ILE A 65 7.43 1.88 2.06
C ILE A 65 7.58 1.75 3.57
N ASP A 66 8.73 2.11 4.14
CA ASP A 66 8.97 2.05 5.58
C ASP A 66 7.97 2.94 6.33
N THR A 67 7.72 4.15 5.83
CA THR A 67 6.70 5.05 6.38
C THR A 67 5.31 4.42 6.35
N VAL A 68 4.96 3.73 5.27
CA VAL A 68 3.69 2.98 5.18
C VAL A 68 3.65 1.86 6.24
N LEU A 69 4.72 1.09 6.38
CA LEU A 69 4.80 0.00 7.36
C LEU A 69 4.69 0.52 8.80
N GLN A 70 5.36 1.63 9.11
CA GLN A 70 5.25 2.29 10.41
C GLN A 70 3.82 2.75 10.71
N PHE A 71 3.11 3.32 9.73
CA PHE A 71 1.71 3.69 9.89
C PHE A 71 0.83 2.48 10.21
N VAL A 72 1.03 1.38 9.48
CA VAL A 72 0.29 0.14 9.67
C VAL A 72 0.55 -0.44 11.06
N GLU A 73 1.79 -0.41 11.54
CA GLU A 73 2.15 -0.81 12.91
C GLU A 73 1.52 0.10 13.97
N LYS A 74 1.57 1.43 13.78
CA LYS A 74 0.93 2.43 14.65
C LYS A 74 -0.58 2.19 14.77
N ASN A 75 -1.23 1.80 13.68
CA ASN A 75 -2.66 1.46 13.64
C ASN A 75 -2.97 0.02 14.12
N LYS A 76 -1.96 -0.69 14.67
CA LYS A 76 -2.06 -2.07 15.18
C LYS A 76 -2.51 -3.09 14.13
N ILE A 77 -2.24 -2.81 12.85
CA ILE A 77 -2.54 -3.71 11.74
C ILE A 77 -1.42 -4.75 11.66
N ARG A 78 -1.77 -6.02 11.83
CA ARG A 78 -0.78 -7.11 11.91
C ARG A 78 -0.29 -7.54 10.53
N VAL A 79 0.84 -7.00 10.11
CA VAL A 79 1.62 -7.47 8.95
C VAL A 79 2.91 -8.11 9.45
N HIS A 80 2.80 -9.34 9.96
CA HIS A 80 3.94 -10.07 10.51
C HIS A 80 5.01 -10.35 9.45
N GLU A 81 6.27 -10.00 9.73
CA GLU A 81 7.47 -10.35 8.94
C GLU A 81 7.47 -9.79 7.51
N MET A 82 7.14 -8.51 7.33
CA MET A 82 7.26 -7.85 6.02
C MET A 82 8.28 -6.72 6.10
N THR A 83 9.18 -6.69 5.12
CA THR A 83 10.19 -5.64 4.98
C THR A 83 9.92 -4.77 3.76
N ALA A 84 10.48 -3.56 3.73
CA ALA A 84 10.40 -2.70 2.54
C ALA A 84 11.00 -3.37 1.30
N GLN A 85 12.06 -4.16 1.49
CA GLN A 85 12.73 -4.92 0.44
C GLN A 85 11.78 -5.92 -0.24
N ASP A 86 10.91 -6.61 0.51
CA ASP A 86 9.94 -7.54 -0.05
C ASP A 86 9.00 -6.87 -1.07
N ILE A 87 8.60 -5.62 -0.78
CA ILE A 87 7.72 -4.86 -1.67
C ILE A 87 8.49 -4.40 -2.91
N ILE A 88 9.72 -3.90 -2.75
CA ILE A 88 10.57 -3.45 -3.86
C ILE A 88 10.92 -4.61 -4.81
N ASP A 89 11.19 -5.80 -4.27
CA ASP A 89 11.42 -7.01 -5.08
C ASP A 89 10.13 -7.47 -5.79
N GLY A 90 8.95 -6.93 -5.43
CA GLY A 90 7.66 -7.36 -5.97
C GLY A 90 7.24 -8.73 -5.46
N ASN A 91 7.56 -9.03 -4.19
CA ASN A 91 7.10 -10.23 -3.51
C ASN A 91 5.58 -10.17 -3.32
N LEU A 92 4.87 -10.75 -4.28
CA LEU A 92 3.42 -10.71 -4.33
C LEU A 92 2.76 -11.27 -3.06
N LYS A 93 3.37 -12.26 -2.41
CA LYS A 93 2.81 -12.83 -1.18
C LYS A 93 2.78 -11.80 -0.05
N CYS A 94 3.85 -11.02 0.11
CA CYS A 94 3.92 -9.94 1.10
C CYS A 94 2.96 -8.81 0.74
N ILE A 95 2.95 -8.39 -0.52
CA ILE A 95 2.06 -7.33 -1.03
C ILE A 95 0.57 -7.69 -0.83
N MET A 96 0.15 -8.90 -1.19
CA MET A 96 -1.22 -9.36 -0.99
C MET A 96 -1.59 -9.42 0.49
N ARG A 97 -0.66 -9.83 1.37
CA ARG A 97 -0.88 -9.85 2.83
C ARG A 97 -1.11 -8.44 3.37
N LEU A 98 -0.32 -7.46 2.93
CA LEU A 98 -0.51 -6.06 3.31
C LEU A 98 -1.89 -5.54 2.91
N ILE A 99 -2.25 -5.70 1.63
CA ILE A 99 -3.54 -5.25 1.11
C ILE A 99 -4.69 -5.96 1.84
N LEU A 100 -4.58 -7.26 2.09
CA LEU A 100 -5.59 -8.02 2.83
C LEU A 100 -5.74 -7.50 4.27
N ALA A 101 -4.64 -7.22 4.95
CA ALA A 101 -4.66 -6.70 6.32
C ALA A 101 -5.32 -5.30 6.38
N LEU A 102 -4.97 -4.41 5.45
CA LEU A 102 -5.61 -3.11 5.30
C LEU A 102 -7.11 -3.26 5.01
N ALA A 103 -7.45 -4.08 4.01
CA ALA A 103 -8.83 -4.31 3.62
C ALA A 103 -9.65 -4.88 4.77
N ALA A 104 -9.12 -5.85 5.52
CA ALA A 104 -9.82 -6.46 6.66
C ALA A 104 -9.98 -5.51 7.84
N HIS A 105 -8.97 -4.68 8.12
CA HIS A 105 -9.01 -3.72 9.23
C HIS A 105 -10.01 -2.59 8.99
N TYR A 106 -10.05 -2.07 7.76
CA TYR A 106 -10.94 -0.97 7.37
C TYR A 106 -12.23 -1.45 6.68
N LYS A 107 -12.48 -2.77 6.62
CA LYS A 107 -13.77 -3.28 6.16
C LYS A 107 -14.81 -2.89 7.21
N PRO A 108 -15.91 -2.21 6.82
CA PRO A 108 -16.99 -1.97 7.77
C PRO A 108 -17.53 -3.33 8.24
N SER A 109 -17.42 -3.60 9.54
CA SER A 109 -18.18 -4.66 10.20
C SER A 109 -19.65 -4.35 9.95
N SER A 110 -20.31 -5.15 9.10
CA SER A 110 -21.77 -5.09 8.92
C SER A 110 -22.48 -5.57 10.18
#